data_AF-A0AA43F5Z9-F1
#
_entry.id   AF-A0AA43F5Z9-F1
#
_cell.length_a   1.000
_cell.length_b   1.000
_cell.length_c   1.000
_cell.angle_alpha   90.00
_cell.angle_beta   90.00
_cell.angle_gamma   90.00
#
_symmetry.space_group_name_H-M   'P 1'
#
loop_
_entity.id
_entity.type
_entity.pdbx_description
1 polymer ?
#
loop_
_entity_poly.entity_id
_entity_poly.type
_entity_poly.pdbx_seq_one_letter_code
_entity_poly.pdbx_strand_id
1 'polypeptide(L)'
;MRITELHVEPNWMLSIVADDGRVGRFDVRPYLQDEAFEALRDQNEFTKVVNGGYFVEWGCGADLSADTIEARWEIVGNVAKQRTA
;
A
#
# COMPACT_ATOMS: atom_id res chain seq x y z
N MET A 1 6.57 -6.19 -8.24
CA MET A 1 5.47 -6.88 -7.52
C MET A 1 4.11 -6.57 -8.15
N ARG A 2 3.08 -7.45 -8.01
CA ARG A 2 1.66 -7.05 -8.16
C ARG A 2 0.94 -7.12 -6.80
N ILE A 3 0.16 -6.11 -6.45
CA ILE A 3 -0.62 -6.02 -5.22
C ILE A 3 -1.92 -6.80 -5.39
N THR A 4 -2.12 -7.86 -4.60
CA THR A 4 -3.34 -8.68 -4.63
C THR A 4 -4.34 -8.27 -3.58
N GLU A 5 -3.88 -7.87 -2.39
CA GLU A 5 -4.72 -7.37 -1.30
C GLU A 5 -4.12 -6.08 -0.73
N LEU A 6 -5.00 -5.17 -0.33
CA LEU A 6 -4.66 -3.87 0.22
C LEU A 6 -5.61 -3.55 1.37
N HIS A 7 -5.05 -3.27 2.55
CA HIS A 7 -5.80 -2.88 3.73
C HIS A 7 -5.24 -1.61 4.33
N VAL A 8 -6.12 -0.67 4.65
CA VAL A 8 -5.78 0.54 5.38
C VAL A 8 -5.62 0.21 6.85
N GLU A 9 -4.53 0.67 7.46
CA GLU A 9 -4.28 0.58 8.88
C GLU A 9 -4.17 1.98 9.51
N PRO A 10 -4.25 2.09 10.86
CA PRO A 10 -4.00 3.35 11.56
C PRO A 10 -2.59 3.90 11.28
N ASN A 11 -2.40 5.20 11.53
CA ASN A 11 -1.12 5.90 11.39
C ASN A 11 -0.53 5.91 9.97
N TRP A 12 -1.38 6.08 8.95
CA TRP A 12 -0.97 6.14 7.54
C TRP A 12 -0.21 4.89 7.06
N MET A 13 -0.57 3.74 7.62
CA MET A 13 -0.01 2.45 7.26
C MET A 13 -0.91 1.75 6.23
N LEU A 14 -0.28 1.07 5.28
CA LEU A 14 -0.92 0.14 4.36
C LEU A 14 -0.40 -1.27 4.62
N SER A 15 -1.29 -2.25 4.75
CA SER A 15 -0.96 -3.67 4.75
C SER A 15 -1.24 -4.25 3.37
N ILE A 16 -0.25 -4.93 2.81
CA ILE A 16 -0.17 -5.27 1.39
C ILE A 16 0.19 -6.74 1.26
N VAL A 17 -0.57 -7.46 0.43
CA VAL A 17 -0.23 -8.80 -0.02
C VAL A 17 0.24 -8.73 -1.47
N ALA A 18 1.43 -9.26 -1.73
CA ALA A 18 1.98 -9.42 -3.07
C ALA A 18 1.51 -10.72 -3.71
N ASP A 19 1.53 -10.76 -5.04
CA ASP A 19 1.22 -11.93 -5.87
C ASP A 19 2.12 -13.15 -5.64
N ASP A 20 3.33 -12.94 -5.12
CA ASP A 20 4.23 -14.01 -4.68
C ASP A 20 3.93 -14.54 -3.27
N GLY A 21 2.98 -13.93 -2.56
CA GLY A 21 2.54 -14.29 -1.21
C GLY A 21 3.22 -13.49 -0.10
N ARG A 22 4.22 -12.64 -0.36
CA ARG A 22 4.79 -11.77 0.69
C ARG A 22 3.72 -10.84 1.25
N VAL A 23 3.74 -10.67 2.57
CA VAL A 23 2.93 -9.70 3.30
C VAL A 23 3.84 -8.62 3.84
N GLY A 24 3.53 -7.37 3.55
CA GLY A 24 4.31 -6.24 4.02
C GLY A 24 3.46 -5.08 4.52
N ARG A 25 4.08 -4.26 5.37
CA ARG A 25 3.51 -2.99 5.85
C ARG A 25 4.28 -1.84 5.23
N PHE A 26 3.57 -0.84 4.73
CA PHE A 26 4.13 0.31 4.06
C PHE A 26 3.69 1.61 4.76
N ASP A 27 4.65 2.45 5.13
CA ASP A 27 4.42 3.73 5.78
C ASP A 27 4.35 4.85 4.75
N VAL A 28 3.19 5.51 4.66
CA VAL A 28 2.95 6.62 3.70
C VAL A 28 3.42 7.97 4.26
N ARG A 29 3.69 8.09 5.57
CA ARG A 29 4.07 9.36 6.21
C ARG A 29 5.28 10.06 5.57
N PRO A 30 6.34 9.37 5.10
CA PRO A 30 7.48 10.02 4.46
C PRO A 30 7.12 10.83 3.21
N TYR A 31 5.97 10.54 2.57
CA TYR A 31 5.51 11.21 1.35
C TYR A 31 4.58 12.39 1.64
N LEU A 32 3.99 12.48 2.85
CA LEU A 32 3.05 13.54 3.22
C LEU A 32 3.68 14.95 3.26
N GLN A 33 5.00 15.05 3.13
CA GLN A 33 5.73 16.32 3.01
C GLN A 33 5.70 16.87 1.57
N ASP A 34 5.48 16.02 0.58
CA ASP A 34 5.44 16.40 -0.82
C ASP A 34 4.05 16.94 -1.19
N GLU A 35 4.00 18.01 -1.98
CA GLU A 35 2.75 18.70 -2.36
C GLU A 35 1.72 17.75 -2.99
N ALA A 36 2.18 16.79 -3.80
CA ALA A 36 1.34 15.78 -4.43
C ALA A 36 0.54 14.92 -3.44
N PHE A 37 0.98 14.79 -2.19
CA PHE A 37 0.36 13.97 -1.15
C PHE A 37 -0.26 14.80 -0.03
N GLU A 38 -0.32 16.13 -0.14
CA GLU A 38 -0.82 17.02 0.92
C GLU A 38 -2.25 16.64 1.36
N ALA A 39 -3.12 16.30 0.40
CA ALA A 39 -4.50 15.89 0.66
C ALA A 39 -4.60 14.63 1.54
N LEU A 40 -3.58 13.76 1.53
CA LEU A 40 -3.58 12.53 2.34
C LEU A 40 -3.36 12.79 3.83
N ARG A 41 -3.03 14.01 4.24
CA ARG A 41 -3.02 14.41 5.66
C ARG A 41 -4.42 14.38 6.27
N ASP A 42 -5.47 14.49 5.45
CA ASP A 42 -6.83 14.15 5.87
C ASP A 42 -6.98 12.63 5.90
N GLN A 43 -7.24 12.08 7.08
CA GLN A 43 -7.47 10.65 7.27
C GLN A 43 -8.64 10.14 6.41
N ASN A 44 -9.68 10.95 6.19
CA ASN A 44 -10.79 10.56 5.34
C ASN A 44 -10.36 10.37 3.89
N GLU A 45 -9.44 11.20 3.39
CA GLU A 45 -8.89 11.04 2.06
C GLU A 45 -7.97 9.82 2.01
N PHE A 46 -7.08 9.66 2.99
CA PHE A 46 -6.18 8.50 3.06
C PHE A 46 -6.91 7.15 3.03
N THR A 47 -8.09 7.04 3.66
CA THR A 47 -8.87 5.81 3.66
C THR A 47 -9.50 5.44 2.32
N LYS A 48 -9.52 6.35 1.33
CA LYS A 48 -10.09 6.11 -0.01
C LYS A 48 -9.10 5.42 -0.97
N VAL A 49 -7.98 4.91 -0.46
CA VAL A 49 -6.98 4.23 -1.28
C VAL A 49 -7.60 3.07 -2.07
N VAL A 50 -7.24 2.97 -3.34
CA VAL A 50 -7.68 1.92 -4.26
C VAL A 50 -6.46 1.14 -4.76
N ASN A 51 -6.61 -0.19 -4.82
CA ASN A 51 -5.61 -1.07 -5.41
C ASN A 51 -5.77 -1.13 -6.93
N GLY A 52 -4.80 -0.57 -7.68
CA GLY A 52 -4.70 -0.67 -9.14
C GLY A 52 -3.89 -1.88 -9.64
N GLY A 53 -3.37 -2.71 -8.72
CA GLY A 53 -2.54 -3.88 -8.99
C GLY A 53 -1.05 -3.55 -9.11
N TYR A 54 -0.68 -2.60 -9.95
CA TYR A 54 0.72 -2.14 -10.10
C TYR A 54 1.00 -0.78 -9.45
N PHE A 55 -0.01 -0.21 -8.81
CA PHE A 55 0.05 1.02 -8.04
C PHE A 55 -1.13 1.06 -7.06
N VAL A 56 -1.07 1.96 -6.10
CA VAL A 56 -2.23 2.41 -5.34
C VAL A 56 -2.52 3.85 -5.67
N GLU A 57 -3.79 4.23 -5.72
CA GLU A 57 -4.22 5.62 -5.96
C GLU A 57 -5.23 6.06 -4.90
N TRP A 58 -5.30 7.36 -4.66
CA TRP A 58 -6.31 7.98 -3.81
C TRP A 58 -7.27 8.84 -4.64
N GLY A 59 -8.42 9.19 -4.07
CA GLY A 59 -9.44 9.99 -4.75
C GLY A 59 -8.96 11.38 -5.16
N CYS A 60 -7.98 11.93 -4.45
CA CYS A 60 -7.29 13.18 -4.79
C CYS A 60 -6.33 13.08 -5.98
N GLY A 61 -6.12 11.89 -6.55
CA GLY A 61 -5.24 11.63 -7.68
C GLY A 61 -3.77 11.39 -7.31
N ALA A 62 -3.42 11.41 -6.02
CA ALA A 62 -2.11 10.94 -5.57
C ALA A 62 -1.98 9.44 -5.83
N ASP A 63 -0.78 8.98 -6.20
CA ASP A 63 -0.51 7.57 -6.43
C ASP A 63 0.88 7.15 -5.91
N LEU A 64 1.04 5.86 -5.65
CA LEU A 64 2.33 5.23 -5.42
C LEU A 64 2.44 3.95 -6.23
N SER A 65 3.49 3.83 -7.03
CA SER A 65 3.80 2.60 -7.76
C SER A 65 4.09 1.42 -6.83
N ALA A 66 3.78 0.21 -7.28
CA ALA A 66 4.11 -1.02 -6.56
C ALA A 66 5.62 -1.16 -6.34
N ASP A 67 6.46 -0.66 -7.24
CA ASP A 67 7.92 -0.71 -7.09
C ASP A 67 8.41 0.20 -5.95
N THR A 68 7.81 1.41 -5.83
CA THR A 68 8.09 2.33 -4.70
C THR A 68 7.72 1.67 -3.37
N ILE A 69 6.58 0.97 -3.34
CA ILE A 69 6.12 0.23 -2.16
C ILE A 69 7.08 -0.91 -1.85
N GLU A 70 7.35 -1.78 -2.82
CA GLU A 70 8.21 -2.96 -2.66
C GLU A 70 9.62 -2.60 -2.20
N ALA A 71 10.16 -1.46 -2.63
CA ALA A 71 11.49 -1.00 -2.25
C ALA A 71 11.59 -0.55 -0.78
N ARG A 72 10.47 -0.22 -0.13
CA ARG A 72 10.48 0.48 1.18
C ARG A 72 9.55 -0.12 2.22
N TRP A 73 8.70 -1.08 1.85
CA TRP A 73 7.86 -1.78 2.81
C TRP A 73 8.69 -2.66 3.75
N GLU A 74 8.13 -2.91 4.93
CA GLU A 74 8.64 -3.90 5.87
C GLU A 74 7.92 -5.23 5.59
N ILE A 75 8.67 -6.29 5.27
CA ILE A 75 8.09 -7.63 5.12
C ILE A 75 7.80 -8.19 6.51
N VAL A 76 6.53 -8.45 6.78
CA VAL A 76 6.04 -8.93 8.09
C VAL A 76 5.54 -10.38 8.06
N GLY A 77 5.44 -11.00 6.87
CA GLY A 77 5.02 -12.38 6.75
C GLY A 77 4.95 -12.89 5.31
N ASN A 78 4.38 -14.09 5.16
CA ASN A 78 4.08 -14.69 3.87
C ASN A 78 2.77 -15.50 4.00
N VAL A 79 1.80 -15.25 3.12
CA VAL A 79 0.59 -16.06 3.04
C VAL A 79 1.00 -17.37 2.39
N ALA A 80 1.13 -18.43 3.21
CA ALA A 80 1.46 -19.75 2.70
C ALA A 80 0.48 -20.09 1.57
N LYS A 81 0.99 -20.25 0.34
CA LYS A 81 0.20 -20.78 -0.78
C LYS A 81 -0.36 -22.10 -0.30
N GLN A 82 -1.66 -22.15 0.01
CA GLN A 82 -2.34 -23.39 0.31
C GLN A 82 -2.14 -24.27 -0.92
N ARG A 83 -1.26 -25.27 -0.80
CA ARG A 83 -1.17 -26.35 -1.77
C ARG A 83 -2.49 -27.10 -1.66
N THR A 84 -3.42 -26.79 -2.55
CA THR A 84 -4.53 -27.70 -2.84
C THR A 84 -3.90 -29.02 -3.29
N ALA A 85 -4.07 -30.04 -2.46
CA ALA A 85 -3.68 -31.41 -2.72
C ALA A 85 -4.53 -32.04 -3.83
#